data_AF-A0A5D9C4K0-F1
#
_entry.id   AF-A0A5D9C4K0-F1
#
_cell.length_a   1.000
_cell.length_b   1.000
_cell.length_c   1.000
_cell.angle_alpha   90.00
_cell.angle_beta   90.00
_cell.angle_gamma   90.00
#
_symmetry.space_group_name_H-M   'P 1'
#
loop_
_entity.id
_entity.type
_entity.pdbx_description
1 polymer ?
#
loop_
_entity_poly.entity_id
_entity_poly.type
_entity_poly.pdbx_seq_one_letter_code
_entity_poly.pdbx_strand_id
1 'polypeptide(L)'
;MHAMTTPADFAEVAVGKTNAEIAEHYGCGITIITRFRKEAGVVANPPSRARTLPDDFAAVAPGMTYAEMEQRWDVGSKLITRWCREVGVVSSGHRSTKPKAAPRCAPPPRRSVHRGGPAPTMATADTSDAGMAASYLRRFYPNVYRMSVHPADELRARNVPDGGRNHFNVGGRGIIAANDLIELARAKGWAA
;
A
#
# COMPACT_ATOMS: atom_id res chain seq x y z
N MET A 1 21.12 -0.39 12.72
CA MET A 1 20.31 0.83 12.92
C MET A 1 20.92 1.58 14.08
N HIS A 2 21.52 2.74 13.85
CA HIS A 2 22.06 3.57 14.94
C HIS A 2 20.89 4.15 15.72
N ALA A 3 20.84 3.91 17.02
CA ALA A 3 19.84 4.52 17.88
C ALA A 3 20.12 6.02 17.95
N MET A 4 19.27 6.84 17.34
CA MET A 4 19.31 8.29 17.57
C MET A 4 18.98 8.55 19.04
N THR A 5 19.89 9.25 19.73
CA THR A 5 19.68 9.77 21.08
C THR A 5 18.70 10.94 21.03
N THR A 6 17.90 11.12 22.09
CA THR A 6 16.97 12.25 22.20
C THR A 6 17.76 13.56 22.26
N PRO A 7 17.52 14.53 21.36
CA PRO A 7 18.17 15.84 21.39
C PRO A 7 17.89 16.57 22.72
N ALA A 8 18.86 17.32 23.23
CA ALA A 8 18.75 18.02 24.52
C ALA A 8 17.68 19.13 24.51
N ASP A 9 17.44 19.73 23.36
CA ASP A 9 16.45 20.78 23.09
C ASP A 9 15.03 20.24 22.84
N PHE A 10 14.87 18.91 22.75
CA PHE A 10 13.60 18.29 22.35
C PHE A 10 12.43 18.70 23.24
N ALA A 11 12.66 18.77 24.56
CA ALA A 11 11.61 19.10 25.51
C ALA A 11 11.04 20.50 25.27
N GLU A 12 11.90 21.48 24.98
CA GLU A 12 11.52 22.87 24.72
C GLU A 12 10.77 23.01 23.39
N VAL A 13 11.27 22.36 22.33
CA VAL A 13 10.65 22.40 21.00
C VAL A 13 9.29 21.68 20.97
N ALA A 14 9.13 20.62 21.76
CA ALA A 14 7.94 19.78 21.75
C ALA A 14 6.72 20.41 22.45
N VAL A 15 6.91 21.46 23.26
CA VAL A 15 5.81 22.17 23.93
C VAL A 15 4.92 22.84 22.89
N GLY A 16 3.62 22.54 22.91
CA GLY A 16 2.66 23.20 22.03
C GLY A 16 2.65 22.70 20.58
N LYS A 17 3.59 21.85 20.16
CA LYS A 17 3.63 21.29 18.79
C LYS A 17 2.99 19.89 18.69
N THR A 18 2.46 19.59 17.52
CA THR A 18 1.99 18.26 17.12
C THR A 18 3.18 17.37 16.75
N ASN A 19 2.98 16.04 16.76
CA ASN A 19 4.04 15.10 16.36
C ASN A 19 4.49 15.32 14.90
N ALA A 20 3.61 15.80 14.02
CA ALA A 20 3.93 16.06 12.62
C ALA A 20 4.89 17.25 12.47
N GLU A 21 4.61 18.36 13.17
CA GLU A 21 5.48 19.54 13.15
C GLU A 21 6.86 19.23 13.76
N ILE A 22 6.91 18.41 14.81
CA ILE A 22 8.18 17.98 15.43
C ILE A 22 8.93 17.02 14.48
N ALA A 23 8.22 16.13 13.79
CA ALA A 23 8.81 15.22 12.79
C ALA A 23 9.45 15.99 11.63
N GLU A 24 8.77 17.02 11.15
CA GLU A 24 9.30 17.94 10.12
C GLU A 24 10.52 18.70 10.64
N HIS A 25 10.47 19.24 11.87
CA HIS A 25 11.57 20.00 12.46
C HIS A 25 12.87 19.19 12.60
N TYR A 26 12.79 17.93 13.03
CA TYR A 26 13.96 17.05 13.20
C TYR A 26 14.24 16.16 11.98
N GLY A 27 13.45 16.23 10.92
CA GLY A 27 13.58 15.34 9.74
C GLY A 27 13.43 13.85 10.07
N CYS A 28 12.61 13.52 11.07
CA CYS A 28 12.49 12.17 11.63
C CYS A 28 11.09 11.58 11.47
N GLY A 29 10.98 10.25 11.48
CA GLY A 29 9.69 9.57 11.47
C GLY A 29 8.89 9.78 12.77
N ILE A 30 7.55 9.77 12.67
CA ILE A 30 6.63 9.95 13.81
C ILE A 30 6.89 8.94 14.95
N THR A 31 7.33 7.73 14.62
CA THR A 31 7.70 6.69 15.61
C THR A 31 8.88 7.12 16.48
N ILE A 32 9.88 7.79 15.90
CA ILE A 32 11.03 8.33 16.63
C ILE A 32 10.58 9.47 17.54
N ILE A 33 9.76 10.40 17.04
CA ILE A 33 9.22 11.51 17.84
C ILE A 33 8.38 11.00 19.02
N THR A 34 7.57 9.96 18.80
CA THR A 34 6.77 9.33 19.85
C THR A 34 7.66 8.72 20.94
N ARG A 35 8.82 8.14 20.56
CA ARG A 35 9.82 7.65 21.51
C ARG A 35 10.48 8.82 22.26
N PHE A 36 10.91 9.87 21.58
CA PHE A 36 11.51 11.06 22.20
C PHE A 36 10.57 11.73 23.22
N ARG A 37 9.27 11.81 22.92
CA ARG A 37 8.27 12.29 23.89
C ARG A 37 8.21 11.46 25.16
N LYS A 38 8.30 10.12 25.05
CA LYS A 38 8.35 9.24 26.22
C LYS A 38 9.63 9.42 27.03
N GLU A 39 10.78 9.51 26.35
CA GLU A 39 12.08 9.69 27.00
C GLU A 39 12.19 11.05 27.71
N ALA A 40 11.68 12.12 27.09
CA ALA A 40 11.68 13.47 27.64
C ALA A 40 10.53 13.74 28.63
N GLY A 41 9.61 12.79 28.85
CA GLY A 41 8.44 12.98 29.71
C GLY A 41 7.43 14.02 29.20
N VAL A 42 7.47 14.36 27.91
CA VAL A 42 6.57 15.35 27.30
C VAL A 42 5.30 14.66 26.84
N VAL A 43 4.18 15.00 27.48
CA VAL A 43 2.86 14.50 27.07
C VAL A 43 2.53 15.04 25.69
N ALA A 44 2.03 14.18 24.81
CA ALA A 44 1.60 14.63 23.51
C ALA A 44 0.43 15.60 23.66
N ASN A 45 0.48 16.71 22.90
CA ASN A 45 -0.68 17.59 22.81
C ASN A 45 -1.92 16.75 22.51
N PRO A 46 -3.00 16.94 23.28
CA PRO A 46 -4.24 16.23 23.01
C PRO A 46 -4.63 16.52 21.56
N PRO A 47 -5.23 15.55 20.86
CA PRO A 47 -5.73 15.79 19.51
C PRO A 47 -6.55 17.09 19.54
N SER A 48 -6.34 17.94 18.52
CA SER A 48 -7.09 19.19 18.34
C SER A 48 -8.52 19.00 18.80
N ARG A 49 -8.98 19.84 19.75
CA ARG A 49 -10.28 19.71 20.41
C ARG A 49 -11.31 19.24 19.39
N ALA A 50 -11.87 18.06 19.65
CA ALA A 50 -12.92 17.51 18.83
C ALA A 50 -13.99 18.61 18.65
N ARG A 51 -14.28 19.00 17.40
CA ARG A 51 -15.30 20.02 17.15
C ARG A 51 -16.58 19.62 17.88
N THR A 52 -17.16 20.58 18.60
CA THR A 52 -18.41 20.42 19.33
C THR A 52 -19.55 20.20 18.36
N LEU A 53 -20.50 19.36 18.76
CA LEU A 53 -21.74 19.14 18.02
C LEU A 53 -22.53 20.46 17.95
N PRO A 54 -22.94 20.94 16.76
CA PRO A 54 -23.82 22.10 16.65
C PRO A 54 -25.21 21.81 17.25
N ASP A 55 -25.80 22.79 17.95
CA ASP A 55 -27.11 22.63 18.61
C ASP A 55 -28.26 22.33 17.62
N ASP A 56 -28.16 22.86 16.40
CA ASP A 56 -29.15 22.66 15.33
C ASP A 56 -28.98 21.32 14.59
N PHE A 57 -27.88 20.59 14.83
CA PHE A 57 -27.53 19.40 14.07
C PHE A 57 -28.61 18.33 14.15
N ALA A 58 -29.16 18.09 15.34
CA ALA A 58 -30.18 17.06 15.57
C ALA A 58 -31.50 17.34 14.82
N ALA A 59 -31.87 18.60 14.69
CA ALA A 59 -33.10 19.01 13.99
C ALA A 59 -32.94 18.96 12.47
N VAL A 60 -31.77 19.32 11.95
CA VAL A 60 -31.53 19.50 10.51
C VAL A 60 -31.02 18.22 9.83
N ALA A 61 -30.15 17.45 10.50
CA ALA A 61 -29.47 16.29 9.91
C ALA A 61 -30.40 15.21 9.31
N PRO A 62 -31.56 14.86 9.88
CA PRO A 62 -32.43 13.82 9.29
C PRO A 62 -32.89 14.13 7.85
N GLY A 63 -32.98 15.41 7.49
CA GLY A 63 -33.41 15.88 6.17
C GLY A 63 -32.29 16.05 5.13
N MET A 64 -31.02 15.90 5.52
CA MET A 64 -29.87 16.15 4.65
C MET A 64 -29.10 14.87 4.30
N THR A 65 -28.44 14.89 3.15
CA THR A 65 -27.42 13.91 2.75
C THR A 65 -26.07 14.23 3.39
N TYR A 66 -25.16 13.24 3.52
CA TYR A 66 -23.82 13.47 4.07
C TYR A 66 -23.07 14.62 3.37
N ALA A 67 -23.16 14.71 2.04
CA ALA A 67 -22.48 15.75 1.28
C ALA A 67 -23.01 17.16 1.63
N GLU A 68 -24.32 17.30 1.80
CA GLU A 68 -24.94 18.57 2.23
C GLU A 68 -24.55 18.93 3.66
N MET A 69 -24.44 17.93 4.55
CA MET A 69 -23.95 18.15 5.92
C MET A 69 -22.48 18.62 5.93
N GLU A 70 -21.62 17.95 5.16
CA GLU A 70 -20.20 18.32 5.02
C GLU A 70 -20.05 19.76 4.54
N GLN A 71 -20.84 20.16 3.53
CA GLN A 71 -20.83 21.51 3.00
C GLN A 71 -21.40 22.54 3.99
N ARG A 72 -22.50 22.22 4.69
CA ARG A 72 -23.17 23.17 5.59
C ARG A 72 -22.31 23.57 6.79
N TRP A 73 -21.62 22.59 7.40
CA TRP A 73 -20.82 22.82 8.60
C TRP A 73 -19.31 22.92 8.32
N ASP A 74 -18.89 22.84 7.05
CA ASP A 74 -17.49 22.84 6.61
C ASP A 74 -16.63 21.84 7.42
N VAL A 75 -17.08 20.59 7.41
CA VAL A 75 -16.48 19.48 8.16
C VAL A 75 -16.39 18.23 7.30
N GLY A 76 -15.38 17.38 7.57
CA GLY A 76 -15.22 16.13 6.84
C GLY A 76 -16.22 15.04 7.26
N SER A 77 -16.49 14.11 6.34
CA SER A 77 -17.35 12.93 6.50
C SER A 77 -17.24 12.21 7.85
N LYS A 78 -16.02 11.96 8.32
CA LYS A 78 -15.77 11.25 9.60
C LYS A 78 -16.38 11.97 10.80
N LEU A 79 -16.37 13.30 10.79
CA LEU A 79 -16.93 14.10 11.87
C LEU A 79 -18.46 14.07 11.82
N ILE A 80 -19.06 14.20 10.63
CA ILE A 80 -20.51 14.02 10.44
C ILE A 80 -20.96 12.62 10.89
N THR A 81 -20.24 11.56 10.52
CA THR A 81 -20.55 10.20 10.96
C THR A 81 -20.51 10.08 12.49
N ARG A 82 -19.57 10.75 13.15
CA ARG A 82 -19.49 10.80 14.62
C ARG A 82 -20.72 11.51 15.21
N TRP A 83 -21.04 12.71 14.72
CA TRP A 83 -22.19 13.49 15.16
C TRP A 83 -23.52 12.75 14.95
N CYS A 84 -23.73 12.12 13.80
CA CYS A 84 -24.90 11.28 13.55
C CYS A 84 -25.03 10.12 14.56
N ARG A 85 -23.90 9.50 14.96
CA ARG A 85 -23.89 8.45 15.99
C ARG A 85 -24.21 8.99 17.39
N GLU A 86 -23.65 10.16 17.74
CA GLU A 86 -23.87 10.81 19.04
C GLU A 86 -25.35 11.20 19.23
N VAL A 87 -26.02 11.63 18.16
CA VAL A 87 -27.43 12.05 18.19
C VAL A 87 -28.41 10.91 17.87
N GLY A 88 -27.91 9.79 17.33
CA GLY A 88 -28.75 8.66 16.89
C GLY A 88 -29.51 8.93 15.59
N VAL A 89 -29.04 9.88 14.77
CA VAL A 89 -29.63 10.18 13.46
C VAL A 89 -29.11 9.19 12.41
N VAL A 90 -30.03 8.48 11.75
CA VAL A 90 -29.73 7.70 10.56
C VAL A 90 -29.92 8.59 9.34
N SER A 91 -28.84 9.08 8.75
CA SER A 91 -28.92 9.90 7.53
C SER A 91 -29.60 9.11 6.39
N SER A 92 -30.59 9.71 5.75
CA SER A 92 -31.39 9.07 4.69
C SER A 92 -30.61 8.80 3.39
N GLY A 93 -29.41 9.39 3.24
CA GLY A 93 -28.69 9.46 1.97
C GLY A 93 -27.55 8.46 1.75
N HIS A 94 -27.10 7.69 2.74
CA HIS A 94 -26.00 6.74 2.51
C HIS A 94 -26.47 5.42 1.91
N ARG A 95 -27.24 5.48 0.81
CA ARG A 95 -27.28 4.36 -0.12
C ARG A 95 -25.88 4.30 -0.72
N SER A 96 -25.07 3.35 -0.27
CA SER A 96 -23.85 2.95 -0.95
C SER A 96 -24.20 2.79 -2.43
N THR A 97 -23.85 3.77 -3.26
CA THR A 97 -24.08 3.75 -4.71
C THR A 97 -23.15 2.78 -5.40
N LYS A 98 -22.24 2.13 -4.66
CA LYS A 98 -21.72 0.83 -5.11
C LYS A 98 -22.89 -0.13 -5.02
N PRO A 99 -23.47 -0.59 -6.16
CA PRO A 99 -24.35 -1.74 -6.12
C PRO A 99 -23.60 -2.78 -5.32
N LYS A 100 -24.20 -3.22 -4.20
CA LYS A 100 -23.73 -4.37 -3.45
C LYS A 100 -23.64 -5.45 -4.50
N ALA A 101 -22.43 -5.69 -5.03
CA ALA A 101 -22.19 -6.66 -6.08
C ALA A 101 -22.98 -7.88 -5.65
N ALA A 102 -23.93 -8.32 -6.50
CA ALA A 102 -24.87 -9.39 -6.19
C ALA A 102 -24.14 -10.42 -5.34
N PRO A 103 -24.70 -10.85 -4.18
CA PRO A 103 -24.00 -11.66 -3.20
C PRO A 103 -23.23 -12.69 -4.00
N ARG A 104 -21.90 -12.52 -4.08
CA ARG A 104 -21.09 -13.40 -4.93
C ARG A 104 -21.50 -14.77 -4.45
N CYS A 105 -22.06 -15.59 -5.35
CA CYS A 105 -22.45 -16.97 -5.06
C CYS A 105 -21.46 -17.50 -4.04
N ALA A 106 -21.98 -17.96 -2.89
CA ALA A 106 -21.23 -18.33 -1.70
C ALA A 106 -19.77 -18.62 -2.07
N PRO A 107 -18.78 -17.87 -1.51
CA PRO A 107 -17.38 -18.02 -1.91
C PRO A 107 -17.14 -19.53 -2.01
N PRO A 108 -16.73 -20.04 -3.18
CA PRO A 108 -16.68 -21.47 -3.42
C PRO A 108 -16.00 -22.07 -2.20
N PRO A 109 -16.58 -23.14 -1.61
CA PRO A 109 -16.14 -23.67 -0.31
C PRO A 109 -14.64 -23.65 -0.35
N ARG A 110 -14.01 -22.91 0.58
CA ARG A 110 -12.56 -22.76 0.63
C ARG A 110 -12.01 -24.16 0.49
N ARG A 111 -11.59 -24.53 -0.72
CA ARG A 111 -10.98 -25.81 -0.97
C ARG A 111 -9.79 -25.72 -0.03
N SER A 112 -9.82 -26.55 1.01
CA SER A 112 -8.59 -26.98 1.66
C SER A 112 -7.65 -27.21 0.49
N VAL A 113 -6.65 -26.34 0.34
CA VAL A 113 -5.61 -26.50 -0.66
C VAL A 113 -4.76 -27.64 -0.11
N HIS A 114 -5.33 -28.84 -0.09
CA HIS A 114 -4.57 -30.04 -0.30
C HIS A 114 -3.87 -29.79 -1.63
N ARG A 115 -2.55 -29.60 -1.53
CA ARG A 115 -1.58 -29.68 -2.61
C ARG A 115 -1.79 -30.99 -3.37
N GLY A 116 -2.78 -31.01 -4.23
CA GLY A 116 -3.20 -32.14 -5.05
C GLY A 116 -3.90 -31.67 -6.32
N GLY A 117 -3.78 -30.39 -6.66
CA GLY A 117 -3.90 -30.00 -8.06
C GLY A 117 -2.84 -30.77 -8.85
N PRO A 118 -3.11 -31.16 -10.11
CA PRO A 118 -2.06 -31.71 -10.97
C PRO A 118 -0.87 -30.77 -10.84
N ALA A 119 0.30 -31.33 -10.49
CA ALA A 119 1.54 -30.58 -10.46
C ALA A 119 1.52 -29.72 -11.73
N PRO A 120 1.70 -28.38 -11.65
CA PRO A 120 1.66 -27.53 -12.82
C PRO A 120 2.50 -28.24 -13.86
N THR A 121 1.85 -28.66 -14.95
CA THR A 121 2.47 -29.41 -16.04
C THR A 121 3.76 -28.68 -16.27
N MET A 122 4.90 -29.31 -15.96
CA MET A 122 6.19 -28.63 -15.94
C MET A 122 6.33 -28.02 -17.33
N ALA A 123 6.01 -26.73 -17.43
CA ALA A 123 6.10 -25.99 -18.67
C ALA A 123 7.53 -26.24 -19.08
N THR A 124 7.68 -26.91 -20.23
CA THR A 124 8.92 -27.44 -20.79
C THR A 124 10.07 -26.60 -20.27
N ALA A 125 10.83 -27.16 -19.32
CA ALA A 125 11.89 -26.42 -18.65
C ALA A 125 12.74 -25.79 -19.75
N ASP A 126 12.83 -24.46 -19.74
CA ASP A 126 13.53 -23.71 -20.78
C ASP A 126 15.01 -24.10 -20.70
N THR A 127 15.43 -25.03 -21.57
CA THR A 127 16.80 -25.58 -21.61
C THR A 127 17.77 -24.64 -22.32
N SER A 128 17.31 -23.47 -22.78
CA SER A 128 18.22 -22.46 -23.32
C SER A 128 19.15 -21.93 -22.23
N ASP A 129 20.33 -21.46 -22.63
CA ASP A 129 21.30 -20.82 -21.73
C ASP A 129 20.66 -19.69 -20.92
N ALA A 130 19.75 -18.92 -21.53
CA ALA A 130 19.03 -17.85 -20.85
C ALA A 130 18.03 -18.40 -19.79
N GLY A 131 17.37 -19.53 -20.07
CA GLY A 131 16.50 -20.21 -19.11
C GLY A 131 17.28 -20.75 -17.90
N MET A 132 18.45 -21.33 -18.15
CA MET A 132 19.37 -21.80 -17.11
C MET A 132 19.94 -20.64 -16.28
N ALA A 133 20.39 -19.57 -16.94
CA ALA A 133 20.85 -18.34 -16.29
C ALA A 133 19.75 -17.70 -15.42
N ALA A 134 18.52 -17.63 -15.92
CA ALA A 134 17.36 -17.13 -15.16
C ALA A 134 17.13 -17.96 -13.90
N SER A 135 17.16 -19.30 -14.03
CA SER A 135 16.97 -20.23 -12.92
C SER A 135 18.04 -20.03 -11.84
N TYR A 136 19.30 -19.85 -12.23
CA TYR A 136 20.40 -19.53 -11.31
C TYR A 136 20.18 -18.19 -10.59
N LEU A 137 19.79 -17.13 -11.33
CA LEU A 137 19.62 -15.79 -10.78
C LEU A 137 18.44 -15.63 -9.82
N ARG A 138 17.44 -16.52 -9.84
CA ARG A 138 16.35 -16.57 -8.85
C ARG A 138 16.82 -16.76 -7.41
N ARG A 139 18.06 -17.21 -7.21
CA ARG A 139 18.68 -17.32 -5.88
C ARG A 139 19.09 -15.96 -5.29
N PHE A 140 19.30 -14.95 -6.14
CA PHE A 140 19.87 -13.65 -5.75
C PHE A 140 18.89 -12.49 -5.89
N TYR A 141 17.96 -12.58 -6.85
CA TYR A 141 17.03 -11.51 -7.15
C TYR A 141 15.58 -11.98 -6.93
N PRO A 142 14.74 -11.14 -6.30
CA PRO A 142 13.30 -11.41 -6.29
C PRO A 142 12.75 -11.28 -7.71
N ASN A 143 11.82 -12.16 -8.08
CA ASN A 143 11.07 -12.09 -9.34
C ASN A 143 11.93 -12.07 -10.62
N VAL A 144 12.58 -13.20 -10.94
CA VAL A 144 13.21 -13.42 -12.25
C VAL A 144 12.32 -14.30 -13.12
N TYR A 145 11.76 -13.71 -14.19
CA TYR A 145 10.86 -14.42 -15.10
C TYR A 145 10.99 -13.94 -16.54
N ARG A 146 10.75 -14.84 -17.48
CA ARG A 146 10.71 -14.54 -18.92
C ARG A 146 9.47 -13.70 -19.21
N MET A 147 9.64 -12.59 -19.92
CA MET A 147 8.51 -11.78 -20.34
C MET A 147 7.87 -12.40 -21.59
N SER A 148 6.85 -13.24 -21.40
CA SER A 148 5.96 -13.60 -22.52
C SER A 148 4.86 -12.55 -22.61
N VAL A 149 4.96 -11.63 -23.56
CA VAL A 149 3.81 -10.76 -23.88
C VAL A 149 2.81 -11.62 -24.65
N HIS A 150 1.62 -11.81 -24.08
CA HIS A 150 0.54 -12.46 -24.82
C HIS A 150 0.15 -11.54 -25.99
N PRO A 151 -0.03 -12.04 -27.22
CA PRO A 151 -0.34 -11.20 -28.39
C PRO A 151 -1.63 -10.38 -28.24
N ALA A 152 -2.52 -10.76 -27.32
CA ALA A 152 -3.74 -10.02 -27.00
C ALA A 152 -3.52 -8.82 -26.04
N ASP A 153 -2.33 -8.65 -25.47
CA ASP A 153 -2.02 -7.64 -24.45
C ASP A 153 -1.17 -6.49 -25.04
N GLU A 154 -1.70 -5.88 -26.11
CA GLU A 154 -0.99 -4.88 -26.95
C GLU A 154 -0.51 -3.65 -26.16
N LEU A 155 -1.24 -3.24 -25.12
CA LEU A 155 -0.87 -2.10 -24.27
C LEU A 155 0.45 -2.34 -23.53
N ARG A 156 0.75 -3.59 -23.14
CA ARG A 156 2.03 -3.96 -22.55
C ARG A 156 3.12 -4.15 -23.60
N ALA A 157 2.75 -4.57 -24.80
CA ALA A 157 3.69 -4.80 -25.90
C ALA A 157 4.42 -3.51 -26.35
N ARG A 158 3.77 -2.34 -26.28
CA ARG A 158 4.34 -1.07 -26.76
C ARG A 158 5.65 -0.64 -26.09
N ASN A 159 5.91 -1.11 -24.87
CA ASN A 159 7.09 -0.72 -24.09
C ASN A 159 8.12 -1.86 -23.95
N VAL A 160 7.93 -3.00 -24.62
CA VAL A 160 8.85 -4.14 -24.52
C VAL A 160 9.49 -4.38 -25.88
N PRO A 161 10.83 -4.26 -26.00
CA PRO A 161 11.52 -4.56 -27.25
C PRO A 161 11.19 -5.96 -27.77
N ASP A 162 11.00 -6.10 -29.08
CA ASP A 162 10.69 -7.36 -29.78
C ASP A 162 9.50 -8.15 -29.22
N GLY A 163 8.52 -7.47 -28.61
CA GLY A 163 7.35 -8.11 -28.01
C GLY A 163 7.68 -9.03 -26.84
N GLY A 164 8.81 -8.78 -26.16
CA GLY A 164 9.26 -9.57 -25.02
C GLY A 164 9.96 -10.88 -25.37
N ARG A 165 10.08 -11.22 -26.67
CA ARG A 165 10.91 -12.37 -27.06
C ARG A 165 12.34 -12.13 -26.58
N ASN A 166 12.90 -13.11 -25.89
CA ASN A 166 14.26 -13.06 -25.33
C ASN A 166 14.51 -11.94 -24.31
N HIS A 167 13.47 -11.45 -23.64
CA HIS A 167 13.59 -10.49 -22.55
C HIS A 167 13.13 -11.10 -21.22
N PHE A 168 13.79 -10.67 -20.15
CA PHE A 168 13.52 -11.13 -18.79
C PHE A 168 13.34 -9.93 -17.86
N ASN A 169 12.37 -10.04 -16.94
CA ASN A 169 12.27 -9.09 -15.85
C ASN A 169 13.13 -9.59 -14.69
N VAL A 170 13.97 -8.73 -14.13
CA VAL A 170 14.79 -8.98 -12.95
C VAL A 170 14.47 -7.92 -11.91
N GLY A 171 13.97 -8.34 -10.74
CA GLY A 171 13.61 -7.42 -9.66
C GLY A 171 14.76 -6.49 -9.26
N GLY A 172 14.48 -5.18 -9.27
CA GLY A 172 15.46 -4.13 -8.97
C GLY A 172 16.34 -3.71 -10.16
N ARG A 173 16.31 -4.43 -11.30
CA ARG A 173 17.03 -4.06 -12.53
C ARG A 173 16.12 -3.75 -13.71
N GLY A 174 14.87 -4.22 -13.70
CA GLY A 174 13.91 -3.99 -14.77
C GLY A 174 13.98 -5.06 -15.86
N ILE A 175 13.69 -4.68 -17.09
CA ILE A 175 13.67 -5.59 -18.24
C ILE A 175 15.07 -5.60 -18.85
N ILE A 176 15.65 -6.79 -19.01
CA ILE A 176 16.97 -7.01 -19.61
C ILE A 176 16.90 -8.04 -20.74
N ALA A 177 17.81 -7.94 -21.71
CA ALA A 177 17.90 -8.91 -22.79
C ALA A 177 18.50 -10.24 -22.30
N ALA A 178 18.27 -11.32 -23.05
CA ALA A 178 18.76 -12.66 -22.71
C ALA A 178 20.30 -12.72 -22.58
N ASN A 179 21.03 -12.00 -23.44
CA ASN A 179 22.49 -11.95 -23.39
C ASN A 179 22.98 -11.27 -22.10
N ASP A 180 22.38 -10.12 -21.74
CA ASP A 180 22.71 -9.40 -20.51
C ASP A 180 22.38 -10.21 -19.26
N LEU A 181 21.30 -11.01 -19.31
CA LEU A 181 20.94 -11.94 -18.24
C LEU A 181 22.02 -13.03 -18.07
N ILE A 182 22.54 -13.57 -19.16
CA ILE A 182 23.63 -14.56 -19.16
C ILE A 182 24.91 -13.96 -18.59
N GLU A 183 25.29 -12.76 -19.03
CA GLU A 183 26.45 -12.05 -18.49
C GLU A 183 26.30 -11.73 -17.01
N LEU A 184 25.09 -11.31 -16.59
CA LEU A 184 24.77 -11.07 -15.19
C LEU A 184 24.90 -12.36 -14.35
N ALA A 185 24.47 -13.50 -14.89
CA ALA A 185 24.65 -14.78 -14.23
C ALA A 185 26.13 -15.16 -14.12
N ARG A 186 26.91 -14.98 -15.20
CA ARG A 186 28.37 -15.22 -15.20
C ARG A 186 29.10 -14.35 -14.17
N ALA A 187 28.74 -13.06 -14.08
CA ALA A 187 29.28 -12.15 -13.07
C ALA A 187 28.96 -12.58 -11.62
N LYS A 188 27.95 -13.43 -11.41
CA LYS A 188 27.60 -14.04 -10.12
C LYS A 188 28.20 -15.42 -9.90
N GLY A 189 29.00 -15.94 -10.84
CA GLY A 189 29.66 -17.24 -10.74
C GLY A 189 28.89 -18.39 -11.40
N TRP A 190 27.97 -18.10 -12.32
CA TRP A 190 27.35 -19.13 -13.14
C TRP A 190 28.30 -19.56 -14.27
N ALA A 191 28.55 -20.87 -14.39
CA ALA A 191 29.22 -21.48 -15.53
C ALA A 191 28.17 -22.31 -16.30
N ALA A 192 28.09 -22.08 -17.61
CA ALA A 192 27.19 -22.78 -18.52
C ALA A 192 27.71 -24.20 -18.82
#